data_AF-A0A529HQV2-F1
#
_entry.id   AF-A0A529HQV2-F1
#
_cell.length_a   1.000
_cell.length_b   1.000
_cell.length_c   1.000
_cell.angle_alpha   90.00
_cell.angle_beta   90.00
_cell.angle_gamma   90.00
#
_symmetry.space_group_name_H-M   'P 1'
#
loop_
_entity.id
_entity.type
_entity.pdbx_description
1 polymer ?
#
loop_
_entity_poly.entity_id
_entity_poly.type
_entity_poly.pdbx_seq_one_letter_code
_entity_poly.pdbx_strand_id
1 'polypeptide(L)'
;IFIRAVNGNYEVLQPGTPTGFNPLQLENTPANREFLVRLLKAMLSPAGGHGFSQEEEDTLERAIRRICEEPVEQRTLANLSGLLMGRSRSAANDLQSRLRPWFEGEKAWLFNAPHDALSFSGRRIFGFDMTHILDNEDVRTPALMYLFHRIEELLTGDPVLIFMDEGWKLLQDPAFSSYIVDKMKTIRKLNGIVGFGTQSAADIARAPQSHTLIEQSATNLHFPNPRADEESYIRRFGLTAKEFAFIRNTPPERRTFLIKHGNDSVIARLDLSAMPDIVKVLSGRKDT
;
A
#
# COMPACT_ATOMS: atom_id res chain seq x y z
N ILE A 1 -13.76 10.41 -6.06
CA ILE A 1 -14.51 10.91 -7.25
C ILE A 1 -13.81 10.56 -8.56
N PHE A 2 -12.58 11.04 -8.78
CA PHE A 2 -11.80 10.82 -10.01
C PHE A 2 -11.78 9.36 -10.49
N ILE A 3 -11.38 8.41 -9.64
CA ILE A 3 -11.28 6.98 -10.01
C ILE A 3 -12.58 6.44 -10.59
N ARG A 4 -13.73 6.73 -9.97
CA ARG A 4 -15.04 6.30 -10.46
C ARG A 4 -15.41 6.98 -11.78
N ALA A 5 -15.08 8.27 -11.93
CA ALA A 5 -15.36 9.03 -13.14
C ALA A 5 -14.59 8.55 -14.37
N VAL A 6 -13.37 8.02 -14.19
CA VAL A 6 -12.59 7.38 -15.26
C VAL A 6 -12.90 5.88 -15.42
N ASN A 7 -14.08 5.45 -14.93
CA ASN A 7 -14.54 4.05 -14.97
C ASN A 7 -13.59 3.07 -14.26
N GLY A 8 -12.93 3.51 -13.19
CA GLY A 8 -12.13 2.68 -12.31
C GLY A 8 -12.93 2.07 -11.16
N ASN A 9 -12.37 1.05 -10.52
CA ASN A 9 -12.88 0.50 -9.25
C ASN A 9 -12.31 1.30 -8.09
N TYR A 10 -13.16 1.64 -7.12
CA TYR A 10 -12.75 2.40 -5.94
C TYR A 10 -13.32 1.77 -4.68
N GLU A 11 -12.41 1.16 -3.91
CA GLU A 11 -12.71 0.46 -2.67
C GLU A 11 -12.27 1.30 -1.46
N VAL A 12 -13.10 1.31 -0.43
CA VAL A 12 -12.81 2.01 0.84
C VAL A 12 -12.62 0.96 1.92
N LEU A 13 -11.42 0.90 2.50
CA LEU A 13 -11.12 0.00 3.60
C LEU A 13 -11.51 0.69 4.91
N GLN A 14 -12.71 0.40 5.39
CA GLN A 14 -13.28 1.00 6.59
C GLN A 14 -13.51 -0.06 7.68
N PRO A 15 -12.99 0.14 8.90
CA PRO A 15 -13.25 -0.75 10.03
C PRO A 15 -14.74 -1.05 10.22
N GLY A 16 -15.07 -2.33 10.37
CA GLY A 16 -16.44 -2.82 10.54
C GLY A 16 -17.24 -3.00 9.25
N THR A 17 -16.74 -2.51 8.10
CA THR A 17 -17.38 -2.75 6.80
C THR A 17 -16.63 -3.86 6.06
N PRO A 18 -17.27 -5.00 5.73
CA PRO A 18 -16.60 -6.09 5.04
C PRO A 18 -15.94 -5.63 3.73
N THR A 19 -14.65 -5.89 3.58
CA THR A 19 -13.89 -5.55 2.35
C THR A 19 -14.22 -6.46 1.18
N GLY A 20 -14.75 -7.65 1.45
CA GLY A 20 -14.86 -8.72 0.46
C GLY A 20 -13.55 -9.47 0.21
N PHE A 21 -12.48 -9.22 0.97
CA PHE A 21 -11.20 -9.91 0.76
C PHE A 21 -11.17 -11.28 1.45
N ASN A 22 -10.56 -12.25 0.80
CA ASN A 22 -10.19 -13.53 1.40
C ASN A 22 -8.86 -14.04 0.82
N PRO A 23 -7.72 -13.74 1.47
CA PRO A 23 -6.41 -14.16 1.00
C PRO A 23 -6.24 -15.69 0.89
N LEU A 24 -6.98 -16.49 1.68
CA LEU A 24 -6.87 -17.95 1.63
C LEU A 24 -7.37 -18.55 0.31
N GLN A 25 -8.12 -17.78 -0.49
CA GLN A 25 -8.61 -18.19 -1.81
C GLN A 25 -7.63 -17.92 -2.95
N LEU A 26 -6.43 -17.38 -2.66
CA LEU A 26 -5.34 -17.31 -3.64
C LEU A 26 -5.04 -18.67 -4.27
N GLU A 27 -4.54 -18.66 -5.52
CA GLU A 27 -4.14 -19.89 -6.21
C GLU A 27 -3.08 -20.66 -5.41
N ASN A 28 -3.16 -21.99 -5.42
CA ASN A 28 -2.29 -22.85 -4.61
C ASN A 28 -0.88 -23.01 -5.22
N THR A 29 -0.09 -21.93 -5.21
CA THR A 29 1.30 -21.89 -5.71
C THR A 29 2.30 -21.83 -4.55
N PRO A 30 3.58 -22.23 -4.74
CA PRO A 30 4.61 -22.06 -3.71
C PRO A 30 4.74 -20.61 -3.22
N ALA A 31 4.72 -19.64 -4.14
CA ALA A 31 4.82 -18.22 -3.82
C ALA A 31 3.63 -17.71 -2.99
N ASN A 32 2.40 -18.10 -3.35
CA ASN A 32 1.21 -17.71 -2.59
C ASN A 32 1.18 -18.35 -1.20
N ARG A 33 1.64 -19.60 -1.06
CA ARG A 33 1.76 -20.23 0.27
C ARG A 33 2.78 -19.52 1.15
N GLU A 34 3.94 -19.15 0.61
CA GLU A 34 4.94 -18.37 1.34
C GLU A 34 4.39 -16.99 1.74
N PHE A 35 3.68 -16.32 0.83
CA PHE A 35 2.97 -15.08 1.13
C PHE A 35 1.97 -15.26 2.27
N LEU A 36 1.13 -16.31 2.24
CA LEU A 36 0.14 -16.59 3.28
C LEU A 36 0.78 -16.85 4.64
N VAL A 37 1.94 -17.53 4.68
CA VAL A 37 2.72 -17.70 5.92
C VAL A 37 3.12 -16.35 6.48
N ARG A 38 3.70 -15.47 5.65
CA ARG A 38 4.13 -14.13 6.08
C ARG A 38 2.93 -13.27 6.52
N LEU A 39 1.84 -13.31 5.78
CA LEU A 39 0.60 -12.57 6.08
C LEU A 39 0.01 -13.02 7.42
N LEU A 40 -0.12 -14.33 7.63
CA LEU A 40 -0.67 -14.86 8.88
C LEU A 40 0.29 -14.62 10.05
N LYS A 41 1.61 -14.67 9.85
CA LYS A 41 2.57 -14.24 10.90
C LYS A 41 2.34 -12.78 11.29
N ALA A 42 2.14 -11.87 10.33
CA ALA A 42 1.83 -10.47 10.61
C ALA A 42 0.49 -10.34 11.39
N MET A 43 -0.56 -11.03 10.94
CA MET A 43 -1.88 -11.02 11.60
C MET A 43 -1.88 -11.60 13.01
N LEU A 44 -1.02 -12.59 13.27
CA LEU A 44 -0.98 -13.38 14.51
C LEU A 44 0.24 -13.04 15.37
N SER A 45 0.86 -11.88 15.18
CA SER A 45 2.02 -11.46 15.98
C SER A 45 1.68 -11.50 17.48
N PRO A 46 2.51 -12.15 18.33
CA PRO A 46 2.24 -12.21 19.76
C PRO A 46 2.20 -10.82 20.41
N ALA A 47 1.26 -10.63 21.35
CA ALA A 47 1.27 -9.46 22.21
C ALA A 47 2.59 -9.38 23.00
N GLY A 48 3.17 -8.18 23.09
CA GLY A 48 4.43 -7.93 23.80
C GLY A 48 5.70 -8.15 22.98
N GLY A 49 5.59 -8.43 21.67
CA GLY A 49 6.74 -8.45 20.76
C GLY A 49 7.63 -9.68 20.86
N HIS A 50 7.18 -10.71 21.57
CA HIS A 50 7.83 -12.02 21.50
C HIS A 50 7.63 -12.61 20.09
N GLY A 51 8.67 -13.18 19.50
CA GLY A 51 8.59 -13.83 18.18
C GLY A 51 7.77 -15.13 18.24
N PHE A 52 7.49 -15.70 17.06
CA PHE A 52 6.92 -17.04 16.95
C PHE A 52 7.93 -18.09 17.43
N SER A 53 7.45 -19.09 18.15
CA SER A 53 8.21 -20.30 18.46
C SER A 53 8.27 -21.23 17.24
N GLN A 54 9.30 -22.09 17.17
CA GLN A 54 9.42 -23.07 16.09
C GLN A 54 8.17 -23.96 15.94
N GLU A 55 7.54 -24.35 17.06
CA GLU A 55 6.34 -25.18 17.05
C GLU A 55 5.14 -24.46 16.40
N GLU A 56 5.01 -23.15 16.65
CA GLU A 56 3.97 -22.32 16.04
C GLU A 56 4.22 -22.13 14.55
N GLU A 57 5.48 -21.91 14.15
CA GLU A 57 5.84 -21.80 12.73
C GLU A 57 5.54 -23.09 11.97
N ASP A 58 5.98 -24.24 12.49
CA ASP A 58 5.72 -25.55 11.89
C ASP A 58 4.21 -25.85 11.81
N THR A 59 3.44 -25.44 12.83
CA THR A 59 1.99 -25.61 12.85
C THR A 59 1.31 -24.74 11.81
N LEU A 60 1.70 -23.48 11.72
CA LEU A 60 1.17 -22.53 10.74
C LEU A 60 1.45 -23.00 9.30
N GLU A 61 2.68 -23.42 9.01
CA GLU A 61 3.05 -23.92 7.68
C GLU A 61 2.24 -25.16 7.28
N ARG A 62 2.07 -26.13 8.20
CA ARG A 62 1.24 -27.31 7.94
C ARG A 62 -0.22 -26.94 7.70
N ALA A 63 -0.78 -26.05 8.51
CA ALA A 63 -2.16 -25.62 8.38
C ALA A 63 -2.41 -24.89 7.05
N ILE A 64 -1.48 -24.04 6.61
CA ILE A 64 -1.57 -23.33 5.32
C ILE A 64 -1.49 -24.30 4.14
N ARG A 65 -0.57 -25.27 4.18
CA ARG A 65 -0.51 -26.30 3.13
C ARG A 65 -1.84 -27.06 3.05
N ARG A 66 -2.39 -27.44 4.20
CA ARG A 66 -3.64 -28.20 4.25
C ARG A 66 -4.83 -27.38 3.76
N ILE A 67 -5.02 -26.14 4.22
CA ILE A 67 -6.17 -25.32 3.79
C ILE A 67 -6.12 -25.01 2.29
N CYS A 68 -4.94 -24.82 1.72
CA CYS A 68 -4.79 -24.58 0.28
C CYS A 68 -5.10 -25.80 -0.60
N GLU A 69 -5.13 -27.01 -0.03
CA GLU A 69 -5.58 -28.23 -0.72
C GLU A 69 -7.10 -28.39 -0.72
N GLU A 70 -7.81 -27.74 0.20
CA GLU A 70 -9.27 -27.80 0.27
C GLU A 70 -9.92 -27.04 -0.92
N PRO A 71 -11.19 -27.34 -1.26
CA PRO A 71 -11.97 -26.56 -2.22
C PRO A 71 -11.97 -25.06 -1.85
N VAL A 72 -11.97 -24.18 -2.85
CA VAL A 72 -11.82 -22.72 -2.67
C VAL A 72 -12.86 -22.16 -1.69
N GLU A 73 -14.09 -22.67 -1.74
CA GLU A 73 -15.21 -22.27 -0.88
C GLU A 73 -14.99 -22.65 0.60
N GLN A 74 -14.14 -23.64 0.85
CA GLN A 74 -13.79 -24.10 2.20
C GLN A 74 -12.54 -23.41 2.76
N ARG A 75 -11.87 -22.56 1.97
CA ARG A 75 -10.68 -21.81 2.40
C ARG A 75 -11.09 -20.55 3.18
N THR A 76 -11.52 -20.76 4.41
CA THR A 76 -11.97 -19.68 5.32
C THR A 76 -11.10 -19.60 6.57
N LEU A 77 -11.06 -18.43 7.20
CA LEU A 77 -10.32 -18.24 8.45
C LEU A 77 -10.87 -19.14 9.58
N ALA A 78 -12.18 -19.40 9.59
CA ALA A 78 -12.79 -20.33 10.53
C ALA A 78 -12.30 -21.78 10.32
N ASN A 79 -12.18 -22.24 9.08
CA ASN A 79 -11.65 -23.58 8.80
C ASN A 79 -10.14 -23.67 9.09
N LEU A 80 -9.38 -22.61 8.77
CA LEU A 80 -7.97 -22.50 9.14
C LEU A 80 -7.79 -22.59 10.67
N SER A 81 -8.66 -21.92 11.44
CA SER A 81 -8.66 -21.96 12.90
C SER A 81 -8.76 -23.39 13.45
N GLY A 82 -9.54 -24.26 12.79
CA GLY A 82 -9.63 -25.68 13.13
C GLY A 82 -8.34 -26.46 12.89
N LEU A 83 -7.56 -26.09 11.86
CA LEU A 83 -6.27 -26.70 11.52
C LEU A 83 -5.12 -26.23 12.41
N LEU A 84 -5.28 -25.08 13.08
CA LEU A 84 -4.31 -24.55 14.04
C LEU A 84 -4.42 -25.21 15.42
N MET A 85 -5.40 -26.11 15.64
CA MET A 85 -5.47 -26.93 16.85
C MET A 85 -4.29 -27.90 16.88
N GLY A 86 -3.26 -27.53 17.64
CA GLY A 86 -2.09 -28.36 17.89
C GLY A 86 -2.31 -29.41 19.00
N ARG A 87 -1.22 -30.10 19.35
CA ARG A 87 -1.16 -31.06 20.48
C ARG A 87 -0.93 -30.39 21.84
N SER A 88 -0.61 -29.09 21.85
CA SER A 88 -0.30 -28.34 23.07
C SER A 88 -1.58 -27.91 23.78
N ARG A 89 -1.53 -27.78 25.11
CA ARG A 89 -2.68 -27.33 25.92
C ARG A 89 -3.06 -25.91 25.50
N SER A 90 -4.36 -25.67 25.24
CA SER A 90 -4.88 -24.33 24.96
C SER A 90 -4.33 -23.32 25.96
N ALA A 91 -3.54 -22.39 25.46
CA ALA A 91 -3.02 -21.27 26.22
C ALA A 91 -3.77 -20.02 25.77
N ALA A 92 -3.96 -19.04 26.66
CA ALA A 92 -4.72 -17.82 26.36
C ALA A 92 -4.15 -16.98 25.19
N ASN A 93 -2.95 -17.30 24.70
CA ASN A 93 -2.26 -16.61 23.59
C ASN A 93 -1.80 -17.58 22.47
N ASP A 94 -2.44 -18.75 22.32
CA ASP A 94 -2.15 -19.65 21.21
C ASP A 94 -2.55 -19.05 19.84
N LEU A 95 -2.18 -19.73 18.75
CA LEU A 95 -2.46 -19.27 17.38
C LEU A 95 -3.96 -19.11 17.12
N GLN A 96 -4.78 -20.01 17.68
CA GLN A 96 -6.23 -19.98 17.53
C GLN A 96 -6.83 -18.74 18.21
N SER A 97 -6.43 -18.46 19.44
CA SER A 97 -6.88 -17.30 20.22
C SER A 97 -6.52 -15.99 19.52
N ARG A 98 -5.35 -15.93 18.87
CA ARG A 98 -4.91 -14.78 18.05
C ARG A 98 -5.64 -14.67 16.71
N LEU A 99 -6.09 -15.80 16.14
CA LEU A 99 -6.84 -15.79 14.88
C LEU A 99 -8.31 -15.40 15.09
N ARG A 100 -8.90 -15.71 16.25
CA ARG A 100 -10.32 -15.47 16.55
C ARG A 100 -10.83 -14.05 16.23
N PRO A 101 -10.14 -12.95 16.59
CA PRO A 101 -10.58 -11.60 16.24
C PRO A 101 -10.76 -11.35 14.74
N TRP A 102 -10.09 -12.13 13.89
CA TRP A 102 -10.11 -12.01 12.43
C TRP A 102 -11.28 -12.70 11.74
N PHE A 103 -12.10 -13.48 12.46
CA PHE A 103 -13.29 -14.10 11.87
C PHE A 103 -14.54 -14.04 12.77
N GLU A 104 -14.38 -13.86 14.08
CA GLU A 104 -15.47 -13.71 15.06
C GLU A 104 -15.43 -12.38 15.82
N GLY A 105 -14.46 -11.50 15.54
CA GLY A 105 -14.26 -10.26 16.29
C GLY A 105 -14.14 -9.01 15.44
N GLU A 106 -13.60 -7.96 16.06
CA GLU A 106 -13.48 -6.61 15.50
C GLU A 106 -12.64 -6.48 14.23
N LYS A 107 -11.83 -7.51 13.89
CA LYS A 107 -10.98 -7.54 12.68
C LYS A 107 -11.60 -8.37 11.56
N ALA A 108 -12.76 -9.01 11.79
CA ALA A 108 -13.41 -9.90 10.82
C ALA A 108 -13.80 -9.23 9.50
N TRP A 109 -14.01 -7.92 9.51
CA TRP A 109 -14.33 -7.16 8.31
C TRP A 109 -13.21 -7.17 7.25
N LEU A 110 -11.94 -7.44 7.63
CA LEU A 110 -10.82 -7.31 6.70
C LEU A 110 -10.63 -8.50 5.76
N PHE A 111 -10.66 -9.74 6.26
CA PHE A 111 -10.28 -10.94 5.50
C PHE A 111 -11.25 -12.14 5.62
N ASN A 112 -12.41 -11.94 6.25
CA ASN A 112 -13.37 -13.03 6.50
C ASN A 112 -14.46 -13.13 5.42
N ALA A 113 -14.18 -12.71 4.18
CA ALA A 113 -15.17 -12.80 3.12
C ALA A 113 -15.39 -14.27 2.68
N PRO A 114 -16.64 -14.68 2.38
CA PRO A 114 -16.92 -16.02 1.88
C PRO A 114 -16.30 -16.27 0.50
N HIS A 115 -16.15 -15.21 -0.30
CA HIS A 115 -15.47 -15.23 -1.58
C HIS A 115 -14.56 -14.01 -1.70
N ASP A 116 -13.36 -14.21 -2.24
CA ASP A 116 -12.45 -13.11 -2.52
C ASP A 116 -12.94 -12.27 -3.69
N ALA A 117 -13.47 -11.09 -3.38
CA ALA A 117 -14.05 -10.17 -4.35
C ALA A 117 -13.00 -9.30 -5.05
N LEU A 118 -11.74 -9.32 -4.60
CA LEU A 118 -10.68 -8.52 -5.20
C LEU A 118 -10.24 -9.08 -6.55
N SER A 119 -10.85 -8.52 -7.60
CA SER A 119 -10.51 -8.82 -8.98
C SER A 119 -10.02 -7.56 -9.71
N PHE A 120 -8.91 -7.73 -10.44
CA PHE A 120 -8.42 -6.75 -11.38
C PHE A 120 -8.89 -7.00 -12.83
N SER A 121 -9.78 -7.98 -13.03
CA SER A 121 -10.35 -8.24 -14.34
C SER A 121 -11.36 -7.16 -14.74
N GLY A 122 -11.42 -6.86 -16.05
CA GLY A 122 -12.44 -5.98 -16.63
C GLY A 122 -12.25 -4.47 -16.43
N ARG A 123 -11.31 -4.02 -15.60
CA ARG A 123 -10.96 -2.60 -15.44
C ARG A 123 -9.44 -2.39 -15.42
N ARG A 124 -9.00 -1.16 -15.68
CA ARG A 124 -7.56 -0.79 -15.71
C ARG A 124 -7.16 0.17 -14.60
N ILE A 125 -8.13 0.79 -13.92
CA ILE A 125 -7.88 1.81 -12.92
C ILE A 125 -8.52 1.35 -11.61
N PHE A 126 -7.72 1.33 -10.56
CA PHE A 126 -8.11 0.88 -9.23
C PHE A 126 -7.64 1.91 -8.21
N GLY A 127 -8.49 2.21 -7.23
CA GLY A 127 -8.15 3.05 -6.09
C GLY A 127 -8.57 2.37 -4.80
N PHE A 128 -7.68 2.39 -3.83
CA PHE A 128 -7.93 1.86 -2.48
C PHE A 128 -7.79 3.02 -1.49
N ASP A 129 -8.89 3.40 -0.86
CA ASP A 129 -8.85 4.35 0.25
C ASP A 129 -8.54 3.60 1.54
N MET A 130 -7.39 3.91 2.11
CA MET A 130 -6.89 3.29 3.33
C MET A 130 -6.89 4.26 4.51
N THR A 131 -7.44 5.47 4.33
CA THR A 131 -7.38 6.56 5.32
C THR A 131 -7.81 6.11 6.71
N HIS A 132 -8.86 5.28 6.80
CA HIS A 132 -9.42 4.79 8.06
C HIS A 132 -8.59 3.69 8.76
N ILE A 133 -7.57 3.14 8.10
CA ILE A 133 -6.77 2.04 8.62
C ILE A 133 -5.30 2.42 8.81
N LEU A 134 -4.84 3.55 8.27
CA LEU A 134 -3.43 3.97 8.34
C LEU A 134 -2.90 4.15 9.78
N ASP A 135 -3.77 4.49 10.72
CA ASP A 135 -3.40 4.72 12.13
C ASP A 135 -3.54 3.45 13.01
N ASN A 136 -4.01 2.33 12.45
CA ASN A 136 -4.16 1.07 13.17
C ASN A 136 -3.22 0.00 12.59
N GLU A 137 -2.05 -0.16 13.21
CA GLU A 137 -0.97 -1.02 12.72
C GLU A 137 -1.41 -2.48 12.52
N ASP A 138 -2.24 -3.00 13.43
CA ASP A 138 -2.72 -4.38 13.42
C ASP A 138 -3.45 -4.76 12.14
N VAL A 139 -4.22 -3.82 11.56
CA VAL A 139 -4.98 -4.05 10.32
C VAL A 139 -4.31 -3.42 9.11
N ARG A 140 -3.58 -2.31 9.29
CA ARG A 140 -2.80 -1.64 8.24
C ARG A 140 -1.85 -2.61 7.58
N THR A 141 -1.05 -3.31 8.39
CA THR A 141 0.02 -4.16 7.87
C THR A 141 -0.55 -5.33 7.07
N PRO A 142 -1.46 -6.15 7.60
CA PRO A 142 -2.04 -7.23 6.80
C PRO A 142 -2.77 -6.74 5.54
N ALA A 143 -3.55 -5.65 5.63
CA ALA A 143 -4.25 -5.08 4.48
C ALA A 143 -3.31 -4.70 3.34
N LEU A 144 -2.24 -3.97 3.65
CA LEU A 144 -1.24 -3.56 2.65
C LEU A 144 -0.48 -4.76 2.08
N MET A 145 -0.09 -5.73 2.91
CA MET A 145 0.58 -6.96 2.43
C MET A 145 -0.26 -7.65 1.37
N TYR A 146 -1.56 -7.82 1.61
CA TYR A 146 -2.48 -8.43 0.67
C TYR A 146 -2.67 -7.59 -0.59
N LEU A 147 -2.96 -6.29 -0.47
CA LEU A 147 -3.12 -5.43 -1.64
C LEU A 147 -1.87 -5.42 -2.53
N PHE A 148 -0.68 -5.34 -1.94
CA PHE A 148 0.57 -5.35 -2.69
C PHE A 148 0.84 -6.69 -3.37
N HIS A 149 0.61 -7.82 -2.68
CA HIS A 149 0.72 -9.15 -3.30
C HIS A 149 -0.19 -9.27 -4.51
N ARG A 150 -1.42 -8.78 -4.40
CA ARG A 150 -2.41 -8.80 -5.49
C ARG A 150 -2.00 -7.85 -6.64
N ILE A 151 -1.41 -6.70 -6.33
CA ILE A 151 -0.84 -5.79 -7.35
C ILE A 151 0.37 -6.42 -8.06
N GLU A 152 1.21 -7.19 -7.35
CA GLU A 152 2.37 -7.87 -7.95
C GLU A 152 1.96 -8.88 -9.03
N GLU A 153 0.81 -9.53 -8.88
CA GLU A 153 0.27 -10.43 -9.91
C GLU A 153 -0.04 -9.72 -11.23
N LEU A 154 -0.23 -8.38 -11.22
CA LEU A 154 -0.43 -7.58 -12.42
C LEU A 154 0.87 -7.23 -13.14
N LEU A 155 2.02 -7.47 -12.52
CA LEU A 155 3.34 -7.10 -13.06
C LEU A 155 3.86 -8.17 -14.02
N THR A 156 3.08 -8.47 -15.05
CA THR A 156 3.37 -9.47 -16.10
C THR A 156 4.26 -8.93 -17.23
N GLY A 157 4.63 -7.65 -17.17
CA GLY A 157 5.38 -6.93 -18.21
C GLY A 157 4.55 -5.88 -18.96
N ASP A 158 3.23 -5.88 -18.76
CA ASP A 158 2.38 -4.79 -19.21
C ASP A 158 2.65 -3.49 -18.43
N PRO A 159 2.47 -2.29 -19.04
CA PRO A 159 2.67 -1.03 -18.34
C PRO A 159 1.75 -0.88 -17.13
N VAL A 160 2.33 -0.69 -15.94
CA VAL A 160 1.59 -0.47 -14.69
C VAL A 160 2.08 0.80 -13.99
N LEU A 161 1.15 1.64 -13.53
CA LEU A 161 1.42 2.78 -12.67
C LEU A 161 0.86 2.50 -11.27
N ILE A 162 1.74 2.43 -10.27
CA ILE A 162 1.39 2.35 -8.85
C ILE A 162 1.63 3.73 -8.26
N PHE A 163 0.57 4.40 -7.82
CA PHE A 163 0.67 5.72 -7.22
C PHE A 163 0.19 5.69 -5.77
N MET A 164 1.04 6.13 -4.85
CA MET A 164 0.73 6.24 -3.42
C MET A 164 0.59 7.71 -3.06
N ASP A 165 -0.65 8.16 -2.88
CA ASP A 165 -0.95 9.51 -2.41
C ASP A 165 -0.89 9.53 -0.87
N GLU A 166 -0.19 10.52 -0.30
CA GLU A 166 0.09 10.61 1.14
C GLU A 166 0.70 9.33 1.74
N GLY A 167 1.47 8.59 0.93
CA GLY A 167 2.08 7.31 1.31
C GLY A 167 3.22 7.41 2.33
N TRP A 168 3.53 8.61 2.85
CA TRP A 168 4.63 8.79 3.79
C TRP A 168 4.40 8.05 5.11
N LYS A 169 3.13 7.88 5.55
CA LYS A 169 2.80 7.03 6.70
C LYS A 169 3.22 5.57 6.47
N LEU A 170 3.14 5.08 5.23
CA LEU A 170 3.58 3.74 4.87
C LEU A 170 5.11 3.58 5.00
N LEU A 171 5.86 4.67 4.78
CA LEU A 171 7.31 4.69 4.94
C LEU A 171 7.77 4.67 6.40
N GLN A 172 6.86 4.91 7.36
CA GLN A 172 7.18 4.82 8.79
C GLN A 172 7.18 3.38 9.30
N ASP A 173 6.48 2.47 8.62
CA ASP A 173 6.47 1.05 8.95
C ASP A 173 7.72 0.38 8.35
N PRO A 174 8.61 -0.22 9.16
CA PRO A 174 9.87 -0.79 8.66
C PRO A 174 9.68 -1.88 7.62
N ALA A 175 8.64 -2.71 7.76
CA ALA A 175 8.38 -3.81 6.84
C ALA A 175 7.93 -3.27 5.47
N PHE A 176 7.01 -2.30 5.46
CA PHE A 176 6.58 -1.68 4.21
C PHE A 176 7.64 -0.82 3.58
N SER A 177 8.39 -0.07 4.37
CA SER A 177 9.42 0.76 3.79
C SER A 177 10.49 -0.07 3.08
N SER A 178 10.87 -1.23 3.62
CA SER A 178 11.78 -2.14 2.92
C SER A 178 11.15 -2.65 1.63
N TYR A 179 9.90 -3.12 1.69
CA TYR A 179 9.18 -3.63 0.53
C TYR A 179 9.05 -2.58 -0.59
N ILE A 180 8.65 -1.36 -0.25
CA ILE A 180 8.53 -0.23 -1.18
C ILE A 180 9.88 0.07 -1.84
N VAL A 181 10.95 0.15 -1.06
CA VAL A 181 12.29 0.44 -1.56
C VAL A 181 12.75 -0.64 -2.53
N ASP A 182 12.55 -1.91 -2.18
CA ASP A 182 12.90 -3.04 -3.04
C ASP A 182 12.07 -3.05 -4.32
N LYS A 183 10.78 -2.68 -4.23
CA LYS A 183 9.92 -2.53 -5.39
C LYS A 183 10.38 -1.38 -6.29
N MET A 184 10.73 -0.21 -5.75
CA MET A 184 11.25 0.92 -6.54
C MET A 184 12.51 0.55 -7.33
N LYS A 185 13.39 -0.27 -6.77
CA LYS A 185 14.60 -0.76 -7.46
C LYS A 185 14.30 -1.73 -8.61
N THR A 186 13.18 -2.45 -8.54
CA THR A 186 12.86 -3.56 -9.45
C THR A 186 11.77 -3.22 -10.46
N ILE A 187 10.90 -2.26 -10.16
CA ILE A 187 9.67 -1.96 -10.93
C ILE A 187 9.95 -1.66 -12.41
N ARG A 188 11.07 -0.98 -12.72
CA ARG A 188 11.46 -0.68 -14.10
C ARG A 188 11.65 -1.95 -14.94
N LYS A 189 12.16 -3.04 -14.34
CA LYS A 189 12.34 -4.34 -15.03
C LYS A 189 11.00 -4.99 -15.37
N LEU A 190 9.94 -4.58 -14.69
CA LEU A 190 8.56 -5.06 -14.84
C LEU A 190 7.70 -4.11 -15.67
N ASN A 191 8.33 -3.16 -16.39
CA ASN A 191 7.64 -2.13 -17.18
C ASN A 191 6.68 -1.25 -16.35
N GLY A 192 6.96 -1.09 -15.05
CA GLY A 192 6.11 -0.32 -14.15
C GLY A 192 6.74 0.98 -13.67
N ILE A 193 5.89 1.84 -13.13
CA ILE A 193 6.24 3.10 -12.47
C ILE A 193 5.67 3.09 -11.06
N VAL A 194 6.48 3.46 -10.07
CA VAL A 194 6.01 3.78 -8.71
C VAL A 194 6.12 5.29 -8.53
N GLY A 195 5.03 5.93 -8.09
CA GLY A 195 4.98 7.35 -7.78
C GLY A 195 4.50 7.60 -6.36
N PHE A 196 5.01 8.67 -5.76
CA PHE A 196 4.63 9.16 -4.43
C PHE A 196 4.08 10.58 -4.53
N GLY A 197 2.90 10.79 -3.95
CA GLY A 197 2.36 12.11 -3.63
C GLY A 197 2.58 12.41 -2.15
N THR A 198 3.02 13.63 -1.83
CA THR A 198 3.05 14.14 -0.45
C THR A 198 2.83 15.65 -0.44
N GLN A 199 2.13 16.14 0.57
CA GLN A 199 2.04 17.58 0.86
C GLN A 199 3.35 18.18 1.38
N SER A 200 4.25 17.37 1.93
CA SER A 200 5.46 17.81 2.61
C SER A 200 6.69 17.09 2.07
N ALA A 201 7.54 17.82 1.37
CA ALA A 201 8.86 17.34 0.97
C ALA A 201 9.72 16.93 2.18
N ALA A 202 9.52 17.57 3.33
CA ALA A 202 10.23 17.25 4.56
C ALA A 202 9.91 15.83 5.06
N ASP A 203 8.70 15.32 4.80
CA ASP A 203 8.29 13.99 5.25
C ASP A 203 9.07 12.90 4.50
N ILE A 204 9.27 13.08 3.18
CA ILE A 204 10.14 12.21 2.38
C ILE A 204 11.60 12.39 2.77
N ALA A 205 12.06 13.64 2.98
CA ALA A 205 13.44 13.94 3.36
C ALA A 205 13.86 13.34 4.72
N ARG A 206 12.92 13.23 5.66
CA ARG A 206 13.12 12.69 7.01
C ARG A 206 12.84 11.19 7.12
N ALA A 207 12.24 10.58 6.11
CA ALA A 207 12.02 9.13 6.10
C ALA A 207 13.36 8.38 6.28
N PRO A 208 13.41 7.27 7.03
CA PRO A 208 14.66 6.55 7.26
C PRO A 208 15.35 6.10 5.97
N GLN A 209 14.56 5.87 4.90
CA GLN A 209 14.98 5.42 3.59
C GLN A 209 15.03 6.55 2.55
N SER A 210 15.00 7.82 2.99
CA SER A 210 14.91 9.02 2.13
C SER A 210 15.93 9.05 1.00
N HIS A 211 17.19 8.68 1.28
CA HIS A 211 18.24 8.60 0.28
C HIS A 211 17.83 7.71 -0.90
N THR A 212 17.37 6.49 -0.61
CA THR A 212 17.01 5.54 -1.67
C THR A 212 15.73 5.98 -2.40
N LEU A 213 14.74 6.51 -1.69
CA LEU A 213 13.51 7.00 -2.30
C LEU A 213 13.79 8.12 -3.30
N ILE A 214 14.62 9.09 -2.94
CA ILE A 214 14.99 10.21 -3.79
C ILE A 214 15.88 9.75 -4.95
N GLU A 215 16.90 8.93 -4.67
CA GLU A 215 17.83 8.42 -5.70
C GLU A 215 17.13 7.55 -6.75
N GLN A 216 16.17 6.72 -6.35
CA GLN A 216 15.40 5.89 -7.28
C GLN A 216 14.29 6.67 -8.00
N SER A 217 14.00 7.91 -7.59
CA SER A 217 13.00 8.77 -8.22
C SER A 217 13.64 9.60 -9.33
N ALA A 218 13.67 9.05 -10.55
CA ALA A 218 14.27 9.72 -11.71
C ALA A 218 13.62 11.08 -12.05
N THR A 219 12.33 11.24 -11.73
CA THR A 219 11.57 12.47 -11.97
C THR A 219 10.96 12.98 -10.67
N ASN A 220 11.13 14.26 -10.37
CA ASN A 220 10.47 14.95 -9.27
C ASN A 220 9.59 16.09 -9.81
N LEU A 221 8.37 16.19 -9.28
CA LEU A 221 7.44 17.27 -9.57
C LEU A 221 7.30 18.14 -8.32
N HIS A 222 7.86 19.35 -8.36
CA HIS A 222 7.77 20.28 -7.23
C HIS A 222 6.77 21.40 -7.53
N PHE A 223 5.73 21.47 -6.72
CA PHE A 223 4.75 22.55 -6.75
C PHE A 223 5.23 23.75 -5.92
N PRO A 224 4.73 24.97 -6.21
CA PRO A 224 5.09 26.15 -5.44
C PRO A 224 4.74 25.99 -3.96
N ASN A 225 5.69 26.33 -3.09
CA ASN A 225 5.56 26.21 -1.66
C ASN A 225 6.29 27.38 -0.97
N PRO A 226 5.56 28.41 -0.50
CA PRO A 226 6.14 29.56 0.20
C PRO A 226 6.89 29.19 1.49
N ARG A 227 6.60 28.02 2.04
CA ARG A 227 7.21 27.46 3.26
C ARG A 227 8.36 26.48 2.96
N ALA A 228 8.81 26.39 1.71
CA ALA A 228 9.90 25.50 1.33
C ALA A 228 11.20 25.84 2.09
N ASP A 229 11.84 24.82 2.66
CA ASP A 229 13.09 24.90 3.40
C ASP A 229 14.28 24.41 2.57
N GLU A 230 15.47 24.96 2.81
CA GLU A 230 16.66 24.58 2.05
C GLU A 230 17.16 23.17 2.38
N GLU A 231 16.91 22.67 3.59
CA GLU A 231 17.34 21.33 4.00
C GLU A 231 16.66 20.26 3.14
N SER A 232 15.34 20.30 3.02
CA SER A 232 14.59 19.35 2.22
C SER A 232 14.88 19.56 0.73
N TYR A 233 14.68 20.79 0.22
CA TYR A 233 14.67 21.01 -1.23
C TYR A 233 16.08 21.05 -1.84
N ILE A 234 17.04 21.75 -1.22
CA ILE A 234 18.39 21.86 -1.77
C ILE A 234 19.25 20.68 -1.32
N ARG A 235 19.30 20.39 -0.01
CA ARG A 235 20.24 19.37 0.50
C ARG A 235 19.80 17.94 0.21
N ARG A 236 18.49 17.64 0.24
CA ARG A 236 17.99 16.28 0.00
C ARG A 236 17.55 16.06 -1.44
N PHE A 237 16.68 16.92 -1.97
CA PHE A 237 16.20 16.81 -3.36
C PHE A 237 17.17 17.38 -4.41
N GLY A 238 18.30 17.96 -4.01
CA GLY A 238 19.33 18.40 -4.94
C GLY A 238 18.91 19.56 -5.85
N LEU A 239 17.96 20.40 -5.41
CA LEU A 239 17.56 21.56 -6.18
C LEU A 239 18.64 22.64 -6.18
N THR A 240 18.80 23.31 -7.32
CA THR A 240 19.65 24.50 -7.40
C THR A 240 19.00 25.69 -6.68
N ALA A 241 19.79 26.70 -6.32
CA ALA A 241 19.26 27.93 -5.73
C ALA A 241 18.19 28.61 -6.62
N LYS A 242 18.31 28.50 -7.95
CA LYS A 242 17.33 29.06 -8.90
C LYS A 242 16.01 28.26 -8.90
N GLU A 243 16.11 26.93 -8.90
CA GLU A 243 14.95 26.02 -8.81
C GLU A 243 14.21 26.22 -7.48
N PHE A 244 14.95 26.31 -6.37
CA PHE A 244 14.40 26.59 -5.06
C PHE A 244 13.72 27.98 -4.98
N ALA A 245 14.36 29.02 -5.52
CA ALA A 245 13.77 30.35 -5.58
C ALA A 245 12.47 30.38 -6.38
N PHE A 246 12.38 29.62 -7.48
CA PHE A 246 11.13 29.45 -8.22
C PHE A 246 10.04 28.82 -7.34
N ILE A 247 10.34 27.71 -6.66
CA ILE A 247 9.35 27.02 -5.79
C ILE A 247 8.85 27.93 -4.67
N ARG A 248 9.76 28.68 -4.03
CA ARG A 248 9.43 29.51 -2.87
C ARG A 248 8.67 30.79 -3.22
N ASN A 249 9.00 31.42 -4.35
CA ASN A 249 8.49 32.75 -4.70
C ASN A 249 7.33 32.73 -5.69
N THR A 250 7.03 31.59 -6.32
CA THR A 250 5.94 31.49 -7.30
C THR A 250 4.59 31.38 -6.58
N PRO A 251 3.58 32.21 -6.93
CA PRO A 251 2.24 32.05 -6.39
C PRO A 251 1.59 30.73 -6.85
N PRO A 252 1.01 29.90 -5.95
CA PRO A 252 0.35 28.64 -6.31
C PRO A 252 -0.75 28.79 -7.37
N GLU A 253 -1.44 29.94 -7.39
CA GLU A 253 -2.52 30.28 -8.33
C GLU A 253 -2.10 30.21 -9.80
N ARG A 254 -0.79 30.31 -10.08
CA ARG A 254 -0.25 30.24 -11.44
C ARG A 254 -0.35 28.85 -12.06
N ARG A 255 -0.60 27.80 -11.25
CA ARG A 255 -0.68 26.39 -11.67
C ARG A 255 0.58 25.93 -12.40
N THR A 256 1.73 26.50 -12.03
CA THR A 256 3.04 26.14 -12.55
C THR A 256 3.76 25.24 -11.58
N PHE A 257 4.60 24.35 -12.08
CA PHE A 257 5.40 23.43 -11.27
C PHE A 257 6.73 23.16 -11.95
N LEU A 258 7.73 22.80 -11.14
CA LEU A 258 9.05 22.41 -11.62
C LEU A 258 9.03 20.90 -11.88
N ILE A 259 9.42 20.50 -13.08
CA ILE A 259 9.74 19.11 -13.42
C ILE A 259 11.26 19.00 -13.40
N LYS A 260 11.81 18.18 -12.50
CA LYS A 260 13.23 17.84 -12.48
C LYS A 260 13.39 16.39 -12.91
N HIS A 261 14.23 16.13 -13.91
CA HIS A 261 14.53 14.80 -14.40
C HIS A 261 16.04 14.63 -14.49
N GLY A 262 16.62 13.85 -13.57
CA GLY A 262 18.07 13.81 -13.39
C GLY A 262 18.65 15.21 -13.17
N ASN A 263 19.51 15.66 -14.10
CA ASN A 263 20.15 16.98 -14.03
C ASN A 263 19.38 18.08 -14.76
N ASP A 264 18.35 17.73 -15.54
CA ASP A 264 17.57 18.69 -16.30
C ASP A 264 16.35 19.15 -15.51
N SER A 265 15.92 20.39 -15.73
CA SER A 265 14.66 20.87 -15.19
C SER A 265 13.92 21.81 -16.12
N VAL A 266 12.59 21.72 -16.09
CA VAL A 266 11.69 22.59 -16.85
C VAL A 266 10.58 23.11 -15.94
N ILE A 267 10.15 24.34 -16.18
CA ILE A 267 8.95 24.89 -15.55
C ILE A 267 7.78 24.63 -16.49
N ALA A 268 6.82 23.84 -16.04
CA ALA A 268 5.60 23.55 -16.76
C ALA A 268 4.42 24.31 -16.14
N ARG A 269 3.37 24.54 -16.94
CA ARG A 269 2.09 25.08 -16.48
C ARG A 269 0.99 24.07 -16.79
N LEU A 270 0.20 23.72 -15.79
CA LEU A 270 -0.99 22.90 -15.97
C LEU A 270 -2.17 23.79 -16.37
N ASP A 271 -2.42 23.87 -17.67
CA ASP A 271 -3.60 24.55 -18.22
C ASP A 271 -4.71 23.55 -18.51
N LEU A 272 -5.78 23.61 -17.72
CA LEU A 272 -6.98 22.77 -17.86
C LEU A 272 -8.16 23.55 -18.48
N SER A 273 -7.94 24.76 -18.97
CA SER A 273 -9.00 25.62 -19.53
C SER A 273 -9.74 24.96 -20.70
N ALA A 274 -9.05 24.12 -21.47
CA ALA A 274 -9.62 23.35 -22.57
C ALA A 274 -10.40 22.08 -22.13
N MET A 275 -10.47 21.77 -20.83
CA MET A 275 -11.04 20.53 -20.31
C MET A 275 -12.10 20.76 -19.22
N PRO A 276 -13.17 21.55 -19.49
CA PRO A 276 -14.13 21.97 -18.46
C PRO A 276 -14.87 20.81 -17.78
N ASP A 277 -15.12 19.73 -18.50
CA ASP A 277 -15.81 18.54 -17.94
C ASP A 277 -14.92 17.76 -16.96
N ILE A 278 -13.61 17.73 -17.21
CA ILE A 278 -12.63 17.07 -16.34
C ILE A 278 -12.40 17.91 -15.07
N VAL A 279 -12.41 19.23 -15.18
CA VAL A 279 -12.21 20.14 -14.03
C VAL A 279 -13.26 19.93 -12.93
N LYS A 280 -14.51 19.64 -13.30
CA LYS A 280 -15.59 19.34 -12.33
C LYS A 280 -15.30 18.08 -11.50
N VAL A 281 -14.64 17.09 -12.11
CA VAL A 281 -14.32 15.79 -11.49
C VAL A 281 -13.04 15.85 -10.65
N LEU A 282 -12.10 16.73 -11.00
CA LEU A 282 -10.81 16.91 -10.32
C LEU A 282 -10.88 17.84 -9.09
N SER A 283 -12.03 18.46 -8.81
CA SER A 283 -12.22 19.27 -7.61
C SER A 283 -12.26 18.39 -6.35
N GLY A 284 -11.23 18.48 -5.51
CA GLY A 284 -11.10 17.72 -4.26
C GLY A 284 -11.73 18.38 -3.03
N ARG A 285 -12.72 19.27 -3.19
CA ARG A 285 -13.40 19.90 -2.05
C ARG A 285 -14.48 18.95 -1.52
N LYS A 286 -14.70 18.93 -0.20
CA LYS A 286 -15.78 18.15 0.45
C LYS A 286 -17.18 18.46 -0.12
N ASP A 287 -17.34 19.62 -0.77
CA ASP A 287 -18.61 20.13 -1.31
C ASP A 287 -18.81 19.84 -2.81
N THR A 288 -17.93 19.02 -3.43
CA THR A 288 -18.04 18.54 -4.82
C THR A 288 -18.10 17.03 -4.85
#